data_AF-A0A1Q6FAK4-F1
#
_entry.id   AF-A0A1Q6FAK4-F1
#
_cell.length_a   1.000
_cell.length_b   1.000
_cell.length_c   1.000
_cell.angle_alpha   90.00
_cell.angle_beta   90.00
_cell.angle_gamma   90.00
#
_symmetry.space_group_name_H-M   'P 1'
#
loop_
_entity.id
_entity.type
_entity.pdbx_description
1 polymer ?
#
loop_
_entity_poly.entity_id
_entity_poly.type
_entity_poly.pdbx_seq_one_letter_code
_entity_poly.pdbx_strand_id
1 'polypeptide(L)'
;MLSAAIADTENEVCLADSGDPESSERRRLYRRSAEPTDSVWINRLNGVIPAGQDRAIRVYIKYNQPVCGYEVTACWMPFDAYSETGQWVMNFRSVSGGRNFQYADTGKYSNPMLMDITFAKNFQGHRNGDVYYFDYVSATDAINREYYPNSPLGYYTAFQFFDADFDGEDELLVNDFGMDRQGNSYTVFDITAKGLYRKDYLPFAEIDNETEFYPAVGTIVLYAHDGVHDSSWSTFRKRQNRKRRKTLLVPDRLADATSGRLLQKYNEQGEADFELAAIQQTFAIWEQDGRQNGDSIYVYEVTDERLELIRMQERYLPECRNL
;
A
#
# COMPACT_ATOMS: atom_id res chain seq x y z
N MET A 1 13.49 -55.06 0.23
CA MET A 1 13.71 -54.35 -1.04
C MET A 1 12.36 -53.91 -1.59
N LEU A 2 12.23 -52.61 -1.86
CA LEU A 2 11.20 -51.84 -2.59
C LEU A 2 9.72 -52.12 -2.28
N SER A 3 8.96 -51.20 -1.66
CA SER A 3 8.57 -49.83 -2.08
C SER A 3 7.60 -49.83 -3.26
N ALA A 4 6.31 -49.63 -2.99
CA ALA A 4 5.32 -49.26 -3.99
C ALA A 4 4.96 -47.78 -3.79
N ALA A 5 5.29 -47.00 -4.80
CA ALA A 5 5.12 -45.55 -4.86
C ALA A 5 3.65 -45.16 -5.03
N ILE A 6 3.29 -44.06 -4.39
CA ILE A 6 2.03 -43.33 -4.54
C ILE A 6 2.11 -42.61 -5.89
N ALA A 7 1.09 -42.77 -6.72
CA ALA A 7 0.99 -42.11 -8.01
C ALA A 7 0.66 -40.62 -7.82
N ASP A 8 1.57 -39.77 -8.28
CA ASP A 8 1.32 -38.36 -8.56
C ASP A 8 0.36 -38.28 -9.77
N THR A 9 -0.85 -37.77 -9.57
CA THR A 9 -1.69 -37.30 -10.68
C THR A 9 -1.31 -35.86 -10.99
N GLU A 10 -0.43 -35.70 -11.97
CA GLU A 10 -0.25 -34.46 -12.72
C GLU A 10 -1.59 -34.05 -13.35
N ASN A 11 -2.13 -32.90 -12.96
CA ASN A 11 -3.23 -32.27 -13.68
C ASN A 11 -2.65 -31.59 -14.92
N GLU A 12 -2.72 -32.30 -16.04
CA GLU A 12 -2.45 -31.81 -17.39
C GLU A 12 -3.42 -30.65 -17.72
N VAL A 13 -2.88 -29.45 -17.98
CA VAL A 13 -3.66 -28.27 -18.38
C VAL A 13 -3.59 -28.15 -19.91
N CYS A 14 -4.68 -28.48 -20.59
CA CYS A 14 -4.85 -28.14 -22.00
C CYS A 14 -5.26 -26.66 -22.13
N LEU A 15 -4.37 -25.85 -22.71
CA LEU A 15 -4.66 -24.49 -23.18
C LEU A 15 -5.53 -24.57 -24.44
N ALA A 16 -6.58 -23.75 -24.50
CA ALA A 16 -7.31 -23.49 -25.73
C ALA A 16 -7.07 -22.03 -26.13
N ASP A 17 -6.57 -21.88 -27.37
CA ASP A 17 -6.21 -20.67 -28.08
C ASP A 17 -7.19 -19.50 -27.91
N SER A 18 -6.66 -18.37 -27.47
CA SER A 18 -7.10 -17.05 -27.97
C SER A 18 -5.84 -16.23 -28.18
N GLY A 19 -5.53 -15.95 -29.45
CA GLY A 19 -4.27 -15.38 -29.88
C GLY A 19 -3.91 -14.06 -29.18
N ASP A 20 -2.84 -14.12 -28.39
CA ASP A 20 -2.02 -12.98 -28.03
C ASP A 20 -0.55 -13.46 -27.98
N PRO A 21 0.35 -12.99 -28.86
CA PRO A 21 1.71 -13.49 -28.93
C PRO A 21 2.59 -12.73 -27.92
N GLU A 22 2.54 -13.15 -26.66
CA GLU A 22 3.59 -13.04 -25.61
C GLU A 22 2.97 -13.17 -24.20
N SER A 23 2.30 -14.27 -23.91
CA SER A 23 2.15 -14.67 -22.50
C SER A 23 3.48 -15.26 -22.05
N SER A 24 4.37 -14.39 -21.55
CA SER A 24 5.45 -14.82 -20.66
C SER A 24 4.84 -15.76 -19.61
N GLU A 25 5.50 -16.88 -19.32
CA GLU A 25 5.14 -17.74 -18.21
C GLU A 25 5.06 -16.89 -16.94
N ARG A 26 3.86 -16.45 -16.54
CA ARG A 26 3.67 -15.69 -15.30
C ARG A 26 4.16 -16.59 -14.17
N ARG A 27 5.31 -16.24 -13.61
CA ARG A 27 5.92 -16.93 -12.46
C ARG A 27 4.83 -17.12 -11.41
N ARG A 28 4.51 -18.36 -11.07
CA ARG A 28 3.49 -18.66 -10.06
C ARG A 28 4.06 -18.31 -8.69
N LEU A 29 3.61 -17.20 -8.11
CA LEU A 29 4.11 -16.65 -6.83
C LEU A 29 3.54 -17.36 -5.59
N TYR A 30 2.77 -18.43 -5.77
CA TYR A 30 2.21 -19.19 -4.67
C TYR A 30 2.02 -20.66 -5.01
N ARG A 31 1.93 -21.49 -3.97
CA ARG A 31 1.52 -22.90 -4.05
C ARG A 31 0.61 -23.25 -2.89
N ARG A 32 -0.36 -24.15 -3.13
CA ARG A 32 -1.19 -24.73 -2.08
C ARG A 32 -0.47 -25.92 -1.45
N SER A 33 -0.53 -26.05 -0.13
CA SER A 33 0.05 -27.18 0.61
C SER A 33 -1.02 -28.20 1.00
N ALA A 34 -0.58 -29.45 1.11
CA ALA A 34 -1.31 -30.54 1.77
C ALA A 34 -0.45 -31.18 2.88
N GLU A 35 0.60 -30.51 3.34
CA GLU A 35 1.59 -31.07 4.25
C GLU A 35 1.09 -31.15 5.71
N PRO A 36 1.19 -32.32 6.37
CA PRO A 36 0.77 -32.47 7.76
C PRO A 36 1.67 -31.72 8.77
N THR A 37 2.90 -31.40 8.37
CA THR A 37 3.90 -30.63 9.13
C THR A 37 3.52 -29.17 9.36
N ASP A 38 2.54 -28.66 8.60
CA ASP A 38 2.05 -27.28 8.71
C ASP A 38 1.45 -26.97 10.10
N SER A 39 1.01 -28.01 10.81
CA SER A 39 0.39 -27.92 12.14
C SER A 39 1.23 -27.13 13.16
N VAL A 40 2.57 -27.20 13.12
CA VAL A 40 3.43 -26.57 14.15
C VAL A 40 3.39 -25.04 14.07
N TRP A 41 3.50 -24.46 12.87
CA TRP A 41 3.46 -23.01 12.73
C TRP A 41 2.03 -22.48 12.75
N ILE A 42 1.06 -23.26 12.25
CA ILE A 42 -0.36 -22.94 12.35
C ILE A 42 -0.82 -22.87 13.81
N ASN A 43 -0.43 -23.82 14.66
CA ASN A 43 -0.78 -23.80 16.09
C ASN A 43 -0.24 -22.56 16.81
N ARG A 44 0.97 -22.10 16.44
CA ARG A 44 1.54 -20.86 16.98
C ARG A 44 0.77 -19.63 16.50
N LEU A 45 0.44 -19.57 15.21
CA LEU A 45 -0.33 -18.48 14.63
C LEU A 45 -1.75 -18.41 15.23
N ASN A 46 -2.40 -19.53 15.47
CA ASN A 46 -3.71 -19.57 16.15
C ASN A 46 -3.67 -18.96 17.56
N GLY A 47 -2.51 -18.99 18.24
CA GLY A 47 -2.33 -18.36 19.54
C GLY A 47 -2.29 -16.82 19.52
N VAL A 48 -2.17 -16.20 18.33
CA VAL A 48 -2.12 -14.73 18.18
C VAL A 48 -3.34 -14.14 17.46
N ILE A 49 -4.27 -14.99 16.99
CA ILE A 49 -5.51 -14.51 16.36
C ILE A 49 -6.44 -13.96 17.45
N PRO A 50 -7.04 -12.77 17.26
CA PRO A 50 -8.00 -12.21 18.21
C PRO A 50 -9.18 -13.15 18.51
N ALA A 51 -9.64 -13.15 19.76
CA ALA A 51 -10.80 -13.93 20.18
C ALA A 51 -12.10 -13.47 19.48
N GLY A 52 -13.07 -14.37 19.30
CA GLY A 52 -14.37 -14.09 18.66
C GLY A 52 -14.45 -14.44 17.18
N GLN A 53 -13.40 -15.05 16.60
CA GLN A 53 -13.31 -15.45 15.20
C GLN A 53 -13.48 -16.98 15.00
N ASP A 54 -14.33 -17.60 15.81
CA ASP A 54 -14.45 -19.07 15.88
C ASP A 54 -15.22 -19.67 14.70
N ARG A 55 -15.96 -18.83 13.95
CA ARG A 55 -16.75 -19.25 12.78
C ARG A 55 -16.16 -18.82 11.44
N ALA A 56 -15.05 -18.09 11.45
CA ALA A 56 -14.40 -17.62 10.23
C ALA A 56 -13.76 -18.79 9.48
N ILE A 57 -13.81 -18.73 8.14
CA ILE A 57 -12.93 -19.55 7.29
C ILE A 57 -11.50 -19.08 7.59
N ARG A 58 -10.60 -19.99 7.98
CA ARG A 58 -9.19 -19.66 8.19
C ARG A 58 -8.35 -20.21 7.05
N VAL A 59 -7.73 -19.31 6.31
CA VAL A 59 -6.72 -19.62 5.29
C VAL A 59 -5.36 -19.26 5.87
N TYR A 60 -4.47 -20.23 5.94
CA TYR A 60 -3.15 -20.09 6.51
C TYR A 60 -2.12 -19.85 5.43
N ILE A 61 -1.23 -18.89 5.65
CA ILE A 61 -0.26 -18.45 4.67
C ILE A 61 1.11 -18.43 5.32
N LYS A 62 2.12 -18.90 4.60
CA LYS A 62 3.51 -18.80 5.01
C LYS A 62 4.37 -18.30 3.84
N TYR A 63 5.22 -17.32 4.09
CA TYR A 63 6.20 -16.90 3.10
C TYR A 63 7.35 -17.92 3.04
N ASN A 64 7.77 -18.29 1.83
CA ASN A 64 8.80 -19.32 1.59
C ASN A 64 10.17 -18.91 2.14
N GLN A 65 10.49 -17.62 2.05
CA GLN A 65 11.73 -17.02 2.49
C GLN A 65 11.53 -16.12 3.72
N PRO A 66 12.56 -15.95 4.57
CA PRO A 66 12.59 -14.84 5.51
C PRO A 66 12.54 -13.50 4.76
N VAL A 67 11.74 -12.57 5.28
CA VAL A 67 11.61 -11.21 4.76
C VAL A 67 12.20 -10.26 5.79
N CYS A 68 13.26 -9.53 5.41
CA CYS A 68 13.99 -8.61 6.31
C CYS A 68 14.34 -9.22 7.68
N GLY A 69 14.73 -10.51 7.71
CA GLY A 69 15.09 -11.21 8.94
C GLY A 69 13.92 -11.81 9.72
N TYR A 70 12.71 -11.84 9.15
CA TYR A 70 11.51 -12.42 9.77
C TYR A 70 10.99 -13.63 9.00
N GLU A 71 10.68 -14.73 9.70
CA GLU A 71 9.70 -15.70 9.22
C GLU A 71 8.33 -15.05 9.31
N VAL A 72 7.63 -14.96 8.17
CA VAL A 72 6.30 -14.34 8.10
C VAL A 72 5.25 -15.41 7.84
N THR A 73 4.28 -15.48 8.74
CA THR A 73 3.09 -16.34 8.64
C THR A 73 1.85 -15.50 8.82
N ALA A 74 0.77 -15.79 8.11
CA ALA A 74 -0.47 -15.05 8.22
C ALA A 74 -1.69 -15.98 8.30
N CYS A 75 -2.72 -15.51 9.00
CA CYS A 75 -4.06 -16.08 8.95
C CYS A 75 -4.95 -15.06 8.26
N TRP A 76 -5.47 -15.43 7.10
CA TRP A 76 -6.52 -14.68 6.43
C TRP A 76 -7.87 -15.30 6.73
N MET A 77 -8.83 -14.42 6.98
CA MET A 77 -10.21 -14.75 7.28
C MET A 77 -11.10 -14.06 6.23
N PRO A 78 -11.30 -14.67 5.05
CA PRO A 78 -12.16 -14.10 4.03
C PRO A 78 -13.59 -13.96 4.55
N PHE A 79 -14.31 -12.92 4.09
CA PHE A 79 -15.68 -12.68 4.54
C PHE A 79 -16.66 -13.79 4.15
N ASP A 80 -16.42 -14.43 3.01
CA ASP A 80 -17.05 -15.68 2.60
C ASP A 80 -16.07 -16.54 1.76
N ALA A 81 -16.50 -17.73 1.35
CA ALA A 81 -15.65 -18.66 0.62
C ALA A 81 -15.16 -18.11 -0.74
N TYR A 82 -15.82 -17.11 -1.33
CA TYR A 82 -15.48 -16.57 -2.65
C TYR A 82 -14.92 -15.14 -2.60
N SER A 83 -14.80 -14.57 -1.41
CA SER A 83 -14.26 -13.22 -1.22
C SER A 83 -12.77 -13.17 -1.51
N GLU A 84 -12.35 -12.12 -2.21
CA GLU A 84 -10.95 -11.73 -2.41
C GLU A 84 -10.41 -10.86 -1.26
N THR A 85 -11.30 -10.41 -0.38
CA THR A 85 -10.97 -9.60 0.80
C THR A 85 -11.43 -10.24 2.10
N GLY A 86 -10.80 -9.83 3.20
CA GLY A 86 -11.17 -10.29 4.53
C GLY A 86 -10.31 -9.69 5.63
N GLN A 87 -10.48 -10.22 6.83
CA GLN A 87 -9.64 -9.85 7.97
C GLN A 87 -8.32 -10.59 7.90
N TRP A 88 -7.26 -9.97 8.41
CA TRP A 88 -5.90 -10.44 8.21
C TRP A 88 -5.08 -10.32 9.48
N VAL A 89 -4.34 -11.37 9.83
CA VAL A 89 -3.38 -11.36 10.94
C VAL A 89 -2.05 -11.86 10.43
N MET A 90 -1.00 -11.02 10.46
CA MET A 90 0.38 -11.41 10.19
C MET A 90 1.15 -11.55 11.48
N ASN A 91 2.02 -12.54 11.51
CA ASN A 91 2.99 -12.75 12.56
C ASN A 91 4.40 -12.73 11.96
N PHE A 92 5.22 -11.81 12.48
CA PHE A 92 6.61 -11.61 12.10
C PHE A 92 7.48 -12.18 13.22
N ARG A 93 8.15 -13.31 12.95
CA ARG A 93 9.06 -13.96 13.91
C ARG A 93 10.50 -13.77 13.47
N SER A 94 11.31 -13.10 14.28
CA SER A 94 12.72 -12.93 13.99
C SER A 94 13.43 -14.29 13.88
N VAL A 95 14.25 -14.45 12.84
CA VAL A 95 15.03 -15.67 12.60
C VAL A 95 16.34 -15.68 13.41
N SER A 96 16.80 -14.53 13.89
CA SER A 96 18.04 -14.35 14.64
C SER A 96 17.83 -14.19 16.15
N GLY A 97 16.61 -14.42 16.64
CA GLY A 97 16.27 -14.23 18.06
C GLY A 97 16.00 -12.78 18.45
N GLY A 98 15.75 -11.91 17.48
CA GLY A 98 15.28 -10.54 17.69
C GLY A 98 13.80 -10.47 18.10
N ARG A 99 13.22 -9.27 17.97
CA ARG A 99 11.84 -9.01 18.36
C ARG A 99 10.85 -9.76 17.46
N ASN A 100 9.74 -10.19 18.03
CA ASN A 100 8.58 -10.67 17.27
C ASN A 100 7.45 -9.66 17.41
N PHE A 101 6.64 -9.50 16.38
CA PHE A 101 5.46 -8.63 16.43
C PHE A 101 4.37 -9.14 15.50
N GLN A 102 3.16 -8.61 15.66
CA GLN A 102 2.00 -8.97 14.86
C GLN A 102 1.38 -7.72 14.25
N TYR A 103 0.84 -7.87 13.05
CA TYR A 103 -0.07 -6.93 12.43
C TYR A 103 -1.45 -7.59 12.34
N ALA A 104 -2.50 -6.84 12.64
CA ALA A 104 -3.87 -7.31 12.48
C ALA A 104 -4.73 -6.22 11.84
N ASP A 105 -5.41 -6.56 10.76
CA ASP A 105 -6.47 -5.78 10.16
C ASP A 105 -7.80 -6.52 10.35
N THR A 106 -8.70 -5.92 11.11
CA THR A 106 -10.03 -6.45 11.37
C THR A 106 -11.09 -5.86 10.42
N GLY A 107 -10.69 -4.99 9.51
CA GLY A 107 -11.51 -4.43 8.45
C GLY A 107 -11.40 -5.27 7.18
N LYS A 108 -11.04 -4.61 6.07
CA LYS A 108 -10.98 -5.18 4.72
C LYS A 108 -9.54 -5.11 4.21
N TYR A 109 -8.87 -6.26 4.14
CA TYR A 109 -7.52 -6.39 3.57
C TYR A 109 -7.54 -7.28 2.33
N SER A 110 -6.70 -6.95 1.34
CA SER A 110 -6.47 -7.72 0.12
C SER A 110 -4.98 -8.01 -0.06
N ASN A 111 -4.68 -9.06 -0.83
CA ASN A 111 -3.31 -9.44 -1.19
C ASN A 111 -3.27 -9.87 -2.67
N PRO A 112 -2.24 -9.49 -3.44
CA PRO A 112 -2.13 -9.86 -4.85
C PRO A 112 -2.30 -11.35 -5.12
N MET A 113 -1.63 -12.19 -4.33
CA MET A 113 -1.70 -13.63 -4.52
C MET A 113 -3.07 -14.21 -4.17
N LEU A 114 -3.80 -13.59 -3.24
CA LEU A 114 -5.16 -14.01 -2.91
C LEU A 114 -6.17 -13.61 -3.99
N MET A 115 -6.01 -12.44 -4.59
CA MET A 115 -6.80 -12.06 -5.75
C MET A 115 -6.56 -13.05 -6.90
N ASP A 116 -5.30 -13.36 -7.20
CA ASP A 116 -4.95 -14.35 -8.23
C ASP A 116 -5.57 -15.74 -7.96
N ILE A 117 -5.61 -16.17 -6.69
CA ILE A 117 -6.26 -17.44 -6.30
C ILE A 117 -7.78 -17.36 -6.52
N THR A 118 -8.40 -16.28 -6.04
CA THR A 118 -9.86 -16.12 -6.01
C THR A 118 -10.44 -16.00 -7.42
N PHE A 119 -9.72 -15.34 -8.34
CA PHE A 119 -10.13 -15.19 -9.73
C PHE A 119 -9.65 -16.31 -10.66
N ALA A 120 -8.99 -17.35 -10.14
CA ALA A 120 -8.58 -18.49 -10.96
C ALA A 120 -9.80 -19.23 -11.52
N LYS A 121 -9.77 -19.60 -12.80
CA LYS A 121 -10.90 -20.24 -13.54
C LYS A 121 -11.53 -21.44 -12.82
N ASN A 122 -10.73 -22.21 -12.08
CA ASN A 122 -11.16 -23.44 -11.41
C ASN A 122 -11.31 -23.26 -9.89
N PHE A 123 -11.33 -22.02 -9.39
CA PHE A 123 -11.46 -21.74 -7.97
C PHE A 123 -12.81 -22.23 -7.43
N GLN A 124 -12.76 -23.04 -6.36
CA GLN A 124 -13.93 -23.70 -5.77
C GLN A 124 -14.35 -23.07 -4.43
N GLY A 125 -13.86 -21.86 -4.16
CA GLY A 125 -13.97 -21.22 -2.86
C GLY A 125 -12.88 -21.66 -1.87
N HIS A 126 -12.51 -20.74 -0.99
CA HIS A 126 -11.63 -20.95 0.15
C HIS A 126 -12.28 -21.89 1.15
N ARG A 127 -11.48 -22.79 1.73
CA ARG A 127 -11.92 -23.73 2.76
C ARG A 127 -11.17 -23.49 4.05
N ASN A 128 -11.86 -23.70 5.15
CA ASN A 128 -11.23 -23.60 6.46
C ASN A 128 -10.09 -24.63 6.56
N GLY A 129 -8.91 -24.16 6.91
CA GLY A 129 -7.69 -24.97 6.94
C GLY A 129 -6.91 -24.99 5.63
N ASP A 130 -7.32 -24.26 4.59
CA ASP A 130 -6.49 -24.11 3.40
C ASP A 130 -5.13 -23.52 3.78
N VAL A 131 -4.06 -24.06 3.20
CA VAL A 131 -2.69 -23.63 3.45
C VAL A 131 -2.01 -23.23 2.15
N TYR A 132 -1.42 -22.05 2.14
CA TYR A 132 -0.66 -21.53 1.01
C TYR A 132 0.75 -21.12 1.42
N TYR A 133 1.67 -21.33 0.49
CA TYR A 133 3.03 -20.84 0.57
C TYR A 133 3.23 -19.78 -0.51
N PHE A 134 3.62 -18.58 -0.09
CA PHE A 134 3.82 -17.43 -0.99
C PHE A 134 5.31 -17.14 -1.16
N ASP A 135 5.70 -16.80 -2.39
CA ASP A 135 6.96 -16.11 -2.66
C ASP A 135 6.76 -14.62 -2.36
N TYR A 136 7.60 -14.06 -1.48
CA TYR A 136 7.60 -12.62 -1.24
C TYR A 136 8.05 -11.85 -2.47
N VAL A 137 7.22 -10.89 -2.91
CA VAL A 137 7.53 -9.92 -3.95
C VAL A 137 8.17 -8.71 -3.27
N SER A 138 9.45 -8.43 -3.57
CA SER A 138 10.14 -7.25 -3.06
C SER A 138 9.67 -5.99 -3.79
N ALA A 139 9.61 -4.84 -3.11
CA ALA A 139 9.34 -3.54 -3.74
C ALA A 139 10.34 -3.18 -4.87
N THR A 140 11.52 -3.79 -4.87
CA THR A 140 12.53 -3.63 -5.93
C THR A 140 12.36 -4.59 -7.10
N ASP A 141 11.43 -5.55 -7.03
CA ASP A 141 11.16 -6.49 -8.12
C ASP A 141 10.62 -5.73 -9.35
N ALA A 142 11.00 -6.18 -10.55
CA ALA A 142 10.67 -5.54 -11.81
C ALA A 142 9.14 -5.46 -12.04
N ILE A 143 8.37 -6.42 -11.51
CA ILE A 143 6.91 -6.41 -11.61
C ILE A 143 6.27 -5.16 -10.97
N ASN A 144 6.91 -4.56 -9.97
CA ASN A 144 6.39 -3.34 -9.34
C ASN A 144 6.66 -2.07 -10.15
N ARG A 145 7.54 -2.14 -11.16
CA ARG A 145 7.97 -0.99 -11.96
C ARG A 145 7.06 -0.74 -13.17
N GLU A 146 6.13 -1.64 -13.46
CA GLU A 146 5.22 -1.53 -14.61
C GLU A 146 4.32 -0.27 -14.51
N TYR A 147 3.70 -0.07 -13.35
CA TYR A 147 2.78 1.05 -13.13
C TYR A 147 3.44 2.25 -12.42
N TYR A 148 4.37 1.98 -11.49
CA TYR A 148 5.01 3.01 -10.66
C TYR A 148 6.54 2.90 -10.73
N PRO A 149 7.16 3.20 -11.87
CA PRO A 149 8.58 2.93 -12.14
C PRO A 149 9.53 3.67 -11.20
N ASN A 150 9.13 4.83 -10.68
CA ASN A 150 9.95 5.66 -9.80
C ASN A 150 9.62 5.50 -8.32
N SER A 151 8.54 4.79 -7.97
CA SER A 151 8.13 4.64 -6.58
C SER A 151 9.09 3.71 -5.83
N PRO A 152 9.50 4.03 -4.59
CA PRO A 152 10.16 3.08 -3.72
C PRO A 152 9.17 2.07 -3.11
N LEU A 153 7.87 2.28 -3.29
CA LEU A 153 6.82 1.43 -2.74
C LEU A 153 6.34 0.42 -3.79
N GLY A 154 6.28 -0.84 -3.40
CA GLY A 154 5.96 -1.92 -4.32
C GLY A 154 4.46 -2.11 -4.53
N TYR A 155 3.96 -1.85 -5.74
CA TYR A 155 2.56 -2.02 -6.10
C TYR A 155 2.00 -3.42 -5.75
N TYR A 156 2.72 -4.51 -6.07
CA TYR A 156 2.37 -5.90 -5.75
C TYR A 156 3.02 -6.41 -4.46
N THR A 157 3.60 -5.53 -3.65
CA THR A 157 4.29 -5.89 -2.41
C THR A 157 3.32 -5.75 -1.24
N ALA A 158 2.89 -6.88 -0.67
CA ALA A 158 1.85 -6.92 0.38
C ALA A 158 2.19 -6.15 1.66
N PHE A 159 3.47 -6.13 2.01
CA PHE A 159 4.04 -5.31 3.07
C PHE A 159 5.52 -5.09 2.76
N GLN A 160 6.12 -4.02 3.25
CA GLN A 160 7.55 -3.76 3.10
C GLN A 160 8.12 -3.10 4.37
N PHE A 161 9.43 -3.26 4.54
CA PHE A 161 10.22 -2.54 5.55
C PHE A 161 10.91 -1.38 4.84
N PHE A 162 10.73 -0.17 5.35
CA PHE A 162 11.22 1.05 4.72
C PHE A 162 11.33 2.17 5.74
N ASP A 163 12.52 2.78 5.86
CA ASP A 163 12.79 4.04 6.58
C ASP A 163 12.04 5.21 5.93
N ALA A 164 10.76 5.31 6.26
CA ALA A 164 9.82 6.28 5.75
C ALA A 164 10.00 7.65 6.41
N ASP A 165 10.46 7.69 7.66
CA ASP A 165 10.64 8.94 8.39
C ASP A 165 12.05 9.51 8.31
N PHE A 166 13.02 8.76 7.79
CA PHE A 166 14.44 9.12 7.62
C PHE A 166 15.23 9.17 8.93
N ASP A 167 14.94 8.30 9.89
CA ASP A 167 15.69 8.18 11.15
C ASP A 167 16.73 7.04 11.15
N GLY A 168 16.75 6.24 10.08
CA GLY A 168 17.65 5.12 9.90
C GLY A 168 17.11 3.78 10.40
N GLU A 169 15.90 3.73 10.95
CA GLU A 169 15.20 2.51 11.32
C GLU A 169 14.01 2.28 10.38
N ASP A 170 13.82 1.04 9.93
CA ASP A 170 12.71 0.74 9.02
C ASP A 170 11.36 0.72 9.75
N GLU A 171 10.36 1.42 9.22
CA GLU A 171 8.95 1.18 9.53
C GLU A 171 8.40 -0.02 8.75
N LEU A 172 7.31 -0.60 9.28
CA LEU A 172 6.48 -1.53 8.53
C LEU A 172 5.41 -0.76 7.76
N LEU A 173 5.43 -0.87 6.43
CA LEU A 173 4.39 -0.39 5.55
C LEU A 173 3.55 -1.57 5.11
N VAL A 174 2.23 -1.53 5.34
CA VAL A 174 1.29 -2.55 4.90
C VAL A 174 0.42 -2.00 3.77
N ASN A 175 0.50 -2.65 2.61
CA ASN A 175 -0.21 -2.31 1.38
C ASN A 175 -1.63 -2.84 1.45
N ASP A 176 -2.64 -2.00 1.22
CA ASP A 176 -4.06 -2.40 1.21
C ASP A 176 -4.46 -3.21 -0.03
N PHE A 177 -3.66 -3.08 -1.10
CA PHE A 177 -3.86 -3.61 -2.42
C PHE A 177 -5.24 -3.27 -3.00
N GLY A 178 -5.64 -2.00 -2.86
CA GLY A 178 -6.93 -1.46 -3.34
C GLY A 178 -7.06 -1.37 -4.87
N MET A 179 -5.93 -1.32 -5.60
CA MET A 179 -5.86 -1.04 -7.04
C MET A 179 -6.58 0.25 -7.45
N ASP A 180 -6.51 1.29 -6.61
CA ASP A 180 -7.11 2.57 -6.94
C ASP A 180 -6.36 3.26 -8.08
N ARG A 181 -6.99 4.28 -8.68
CA ARG A 181 -6.42 5.02 -9.82
C ARG A 181 -5.07 5.68 -9.50
N GLN A 182 -4.85 6.07 -8.24
CA GLN A 182 -3.60 6.66 -7.74
C GLN A 182 -2.62 5.59 -7.21
N GLY A 183 -2.98 4.31 -7.30
CA GLY A 183 -2.21 3.18 -6.82
C GLY A 183 -2.77 2.63 -5.52
N ASN A 184 -1.95 1.89 -4.78
CA ASN A 184 -2.36 1.34 -3.49
C ASN A 184 -1.98 2.27 -2.34
N SER A 185 -2.77 2.22 -1.27
CA SER A 185 -2.47 2.97 -0.05
C SER A 185 -1.66 2.11 0.92
N TYR A 186 -0.83 2.75 1.74
CA TYR A 186 0.02 2.08 2.72
C TYR A 186 -0.30 2.59 4.12
N THR A 187 -0.54 1.66 5.04
CA THR A 187 -0.55 1.99 6.48
C THR A 187 0.85 1.83 7.05
N VAL A 188 1.36 2.89 7.68
CA VAL A 188 2.72 2.94 8.25
C VAL A 188 2.70 2.66 9.74
N PHE A 189 3.65 1.85 10.20
CA PHE A 189 3.82 1.50 11.61
C PHE A 189 5.27 1.59 12.08
N ASP A 190 5.48 2.25 13.22
CA ASP A 190 6.73 2.11 13.97
C ASP A 190 6.78 0.73 14.63
N ILE A 191 7.94 0.08 14.58
CA ILE A 191 8.16 -1.23 15.21
C ILE A 191 8.75 -1.03 16.61
N THR A 192 7.88 -0.88 17.60
CA THR A 192 8.29 -0.56 18.98
C THR A 192 8.50 -1.80 19.85
N ALA A 193 9.04 -1.62 21.07
CA ALA A 193 9.16 -2.69 22.05
C ALA A 193 7.81 -3.26 22.51
N LYS A 194 6.71 -2.52 22.33
CA LYS A 194 5.36 -2.90 22.72
C LYS A 194 4.55 -3.47 21.55
N GLY A 195 5.15 -3.60 20.37
CA GLY A 195 4.47 -3.98 19.13
C GLY A 195 4.41 -2.81 18.14
N LEU A 196 3.46 -2.88 17.21
CA LEU A 196 3.30 -1.87 16.17
C LEU A 196 2.58 -0.63 16.70
N TYR A 197 3.09 0.55 16.38
CA TYR A 197 2.44 1.83 16.62
C TYR A 197 2.10 2.49 15.28
N ARG A 198 0.82 2.70 15.00
CA ARG A 198 0.38 3.27 13.72
C ARG A 198 0.73 4.76 13.67
N LYS A 199 1.32 5.21 12.56
CA LYS A 199 1.51 6.63 12.26
C LYS A 199 0.28 7.17 11.53
N ASP A 200 -0.74 7.58 12.29
CA ASP A 200 -2.05 8.03 11.80
C ASP A 200 -2.13 9.56 11.58
N TYR A 201 -1.01 10.19 11.23
CA TYR A 201 -0.89 11.63 11.01
C TYR A 201 -0.10 11.91 9.72
N LEU A 202 -0.26 13.10 9.13
CA LEU A 202 0.43 13.46 7.90
C LEU A 202 1.95 13.62 8.10
N PRO A 203 2.76 13.19 7.12
CA PRO A 203 2.33 12.68 5.81
C PRO A 203 1.94 11.18 5.79
N PHE A 204 2.28 10.42 6.84
CA PHE A 204 2.15 8.96 6.87
C PHE A 204 0.73 8.42 6.67
N ALA A 205 -0.29 9.19 7.07
CA ALA A 205 -1.68 8.79 6.93
C ALA A 205 -2.19 8.69 5.48
N GLU A 206 -1.47 9.29 4.52
CA GLU A 206 -1.91 9.37 3.11
C GLU A 206 -0.82 8.87 2.14
N ILE A 207 0.05 7.95 2.59
CA ILE A 207 1.09 7.39 1.73
C ILE A 207 0.48 6.40 0.74
N ASP A 208 0.87 6.55 -0.52
CA ASP A 208 0.50 5.69 -1.64
C ASP A 208 1.66 5.54 -2.63
N ASN A 209 1.40 4.84 -3.75
CA ASN A 209 2.44 4.60 -4.75
C ASN A 209 2.96 5.86 -5.48
N GLU A 210 2.22 6.97 -5.49
CA GLU A 210 2.65 8.26 -6.07
C GLU A 210 3.45 9.12 -5.08
N THR A 211 3.54 8.70 -3.82
CA THR A 211 4.30 9.42 -2.79
C THR A 211 5.79 9.45 -3.12
N GLU A 212 6.37 10.64 -3.13
CA GLU A 212 7.79 10.84 -3.39
C GLU A 212 8.57 11.00 -2.08
N PHE A 213 9.70 10.29 -1.98
CA PHE A 213 10.59 10.34 -0.81
C PHE A 213 11.95 10.92 -1.19
N TYR A 214 12.39 11.93 -0.45
CA TYR A 214 13.67 12.60 -0.62
C TYR A 214 14.47 12.55 0.69
N PRO A 215 15.01 11.38 1.09
CA PRO A 215 15.66 11.19 2.38
C PRO A 215 16.86 12.13 2.58
N ALA A 216 17.62 12.40 1.52
CA ALA A 216 18.82 13.26 1.57
C ALA A 216 18.53 14.69 2.06
N VAL A 217 17.29 15.16 1.90
CA VAL A 217 16.84 16.50 2.34
C VAL A 217 15.64 16.41 3.29
N GLY A 218 15.34 15.21 3.82
CA GLY A 218 14.26 14.97 4.77
C GLY A 218 12.89 15.44 4.27
N THR A 219 12.54 15.17 3.01
CA THR A 219 11.29 15.65 2.41
C THR A 219 10.43 14.50 1.90
N ILE A 220 9.11 14.61 2.12
CA ILE A 220 8.08 13.73 1.55
C ILE A 220 7.12 14.60 0.76
N VAL A 221 6.73 14.18 -0.44
CA VAL A 221 5.72 14.87 -1.26
C VAL A 221 4.54 13.93 -1.45
N LEU A 222 3.38 14.35 -0.96
CA LEU A 222 2.12 13.67 -1.20
C LEU A 222 1.46 14.23 -2.45
N TYR A 223 0.97 13.34 -3.31
CA TYR A 223 0.12 13.69 -4.44
C TYR A 223 -1.35 13.43 -4.07
N ALA A 224 -2.27 14.23 -4.60
CA ALA A 224 -3.70 13.98 -4.49
C ALA A 224 -4.41 14.51 -5.74
N HIS A 225 -5.45 13.82 -6.19
CA HIS A 225 -6.32 14.30 -7.26
C HIS A 225 -7.79 13.98 -6.98
N ASP A 226 -8.71 14.80 -7.47
CA ASP A 226 -10.16 14.50 -7.42
C ASP A 226 -10.61 13.66 -8.62
N GLY A 227 -9.70 13.45 -9.59
CA GLY A 227 -9.90 12.66 -10.79
C GLY A 227 -10.39 13.44 -12.01
N VAL A 228 -10.78 14.70 -11.84
CA VAL A 228 -11.42 15.50 -12.89
C VAL A 228 -10.99 16.98 -12.86
N HIS A 229 -11.12 17.68 -11.73
CA HIS A 229 -11.03 19.13 -11.69
C HIS A 229 -9.71 19.65 -11.13
N ASP A 230 -9.09 18.95 -10.18
CA ASP A 230 -7.93 19.48 -9.49
C ASP A 230 -7.00 18.40 -8.95
N SER A 231 -5.72 18.76 -8.83
CA SER A 231 -4.70 17.94 -8.20
C SER A 231 -3.71 18.78 -7.41
N SER A 232 -3.08 18.17 -6.42
CA SER A 232 -2.12 18.85 -5.56
C SER A 232 -0.89 18.01 -5.22
N TRP A 233 0.21 18.72 -5.01
CA TRP A 233 1.44 18.21 -4.45
C TRP A 233 1.70 18.94 -3.14
N SER A 234 1.68 18.21 -2.03
CA SER A 234 1.89 18.75 -0.69
C SER A 234 3.26 18.31 -0.18
N THR A 235 4.16 19.27 -0.02
CA THR A 235 5.54 19.03 0.39
C THR A 235 5.67 19.12 1.90
N PHE A 236 6.15 18.06 2.53
CA PHE A 236 6.42 17.96 3.96
C PHE A 236 7.92 17.87 4.22
N ARG A 237 8.40 18.57 5.26
CA ARG A 237 9.80 18.53 5.69
C ARG A 237 9.93 17.97 7.09
N LYS A 238 10.93 17.12 7.33
CA LYS A 238 11.26 16.59 8.65
C LYS A 238 11.61 17.75 9.58
N ARG A 239 10.96 17.81 10.74
CA ARG A 239 11.13 18.91 11.68
C ARG A 239 12.48 18.78 12.39
N GLN A 240 13.23 19.88 12.41
CA GLN A 240 14.46 19.95 13.21
C GLN A 240 14.20 20.29 14.69
N ASN A 241 13.03 20.86 15.02
CA ASN A 241 12.66 21.26 16.38
C ASN A 241 11.17 21.01 16.68
N ARG A 242 10.88 20.38 17.82
CA ARG A 242 9.51 20.09 18.30
C ARG A 242 8.84 21.30 18.98
N LYS A 243 8.91 22.49 18.37
CA LYS A 243 8.07 23.61 18.84
C LYS A 243 6.61 23.36 18.45
N ARG A 244 5.70 23.83 19.29
CA ARG A 244 4.25 23.68 19.10
C ARG A 244 3.87 24.17 17.70
N ARG A 245 3.18 23.31 16.97
CA ARG A 245 2.74 23.54 15.61
C ARG A 245 1.60 24.57 15.60
N LYS A 246 1.62 25.48 14.63
CA LYS A 246 0.59 26.51 14.47
C LYS A 246 -0.44 26.06 13.43
N THR A 247 -1.71 26.31 13.71
CA THR A 247 -2.81 26.09 12.76
C THR A 247 -2.64 27.03 11.57
N LEU A 248 -2.62 26.48 10.36
CA LEU A 248 -2.51 27.27 9.14
C LEU A 248 -3.88 27.78 8.73
N LEU A 249 -3.97 29.06 8.38
CA LEU A 249 -5.15 29.59 7.71
C LEU A 249 -5.26 29.00 6.30
N VAL A 250 -6.38 28.35 6.01
CA VAL A 250 -6.66 27.77 4.70
C VAL A 250 -7.09 28.89 3.76
N PRO A 251 -6.38 29.15 2.64
CA PRO A 251 -6.84 30.10 1.63
C PRO A 251 -8.18 29.66 1.05
N ASP A 252 -9.12 30.61 0.85
CA ASP A 252 -10.48 30.30 0.33
C ASP A 252 -10.45 29.46 -0.95
N ARG A 253 -9.46 29.71 -1.83
CA ARG A 253 -9.27 28.97 -3.08
C ARG A 253 -8.94 27.49 -2.86
N LEU A 254 -8.32 27.15 -1.75
CA LEU A 254 -7.96 25.77 -1.42
C LEU A 254 -9.06 25.06 -0.63
N ALA A 255 -10.03 25.77 -0.05
CA ALA A 255 -10.99 25.21 0.91
C ALA A 255 -11.74 23.98 0.36
N ASP A 256 -12.17 24.05 -0.91
CA ASP A 256 -12.90 22.97 -1.58
C ASP A 256 -12.02 22.12 -2.52
N ALA A 257 -10.71 22.41 -2.60
CA ALA A 257 -9.76 21.68 -3.44
C ALA A 257 -9.20 20.43 -2.74
N THR A 258 -8.51 19.56 -3.49
CA THR A 258 -7.84 18.37 -2.91
C THR A 258 -6.91 18.72 -1.76
N SER A 259 -6.11 19.79 -1.90
CA SER A 259 -5.22 20.26 -0.83
C SER A 259 -5.97 20.83 0.38
N GLY A 260 -7.21 21.32 0.24
CA GLY A 260 -8.03 21.79 1.35
C GLY A 260 -8.35 20.70 2.37
N ARG A 261 -8.71 19.51 1.88
CA ARG A 261 -8.96 18.33 2.73
C ARG A 261 -7.71 17.90 3.48
N LEU A 262 -6.57 17.90 2.79
CA LEU A 262 -5.27 17.61 3.41
C LEU A 262 -4.91 18.67 4.46
N LEU A 263 -5.17 19.95 4.19
CA LEU A 263 -4.96 21.04 5.14
C LEU A 263 -5.86 20.94 6.36
N GLN A 264 -7.10 20.49 6.20
CA GLN A 264 -7.98 20.23 7.32
C GLN A 264 -7.42 19.12 8.21
N LYS A 265 -7.08 17.95 7.63
CA LYS A 265 -6.43 16.83 8.35
C LYS A 265 -5.15 17.29 9.06
N TYR A 266 -4.32 18.06 8.35
CA TYR A 266 -3.14 18.68 8.91
C TYR A 266 -3.55 19.51 10.13
N ASN A 267 -4.42 20.51 10.01
CA ASN A 267 -4.78 21.39 11.11
C ASN A 267 -5.43 20.68 12.32
N GLU A 268 -6.08 19.55 12.10
CA GLU A 268 -6.70 18.72 13.15
C GLU A 268 -5.69 17.78 13.83
N GLN A 269 -4.63 17.35 13.15
CA GLN A 269 -3.62 16.47 13.74
C GLN A 269 -2.77 17.21 14.80
N GLY A 270 -2.27 16.45 15.77
CA GLY A 270 -1.42 16.95 16.84
C GLY A 270 0.01 17.33 16.40
N GLU A 271 0.94 17.24 17.35
CA GLU A 271 2.37 17.32 17.01
C GLU A 271 2.76 16.13 16.13
N ALA A 272 3.55 16.41 15.09
CA ALA A 272 4.01 15.43 14.11
C ALA A 272 5.49 15.66 13.81
N ASP A 273 6.17 14.62 13.30
CA ASP A 273 7.59 14.65 12.96
C ASP A 273 7.90 15.44 11.69
N PHE A 274 6.86 15.73 10.90
CA PHE A 274 6.93 16.50 9.66
C PHE A 274 6.05 17.74 9.74
N GLU A 275 6.48 18.80 9.05
CA GLU A 275 5.68 20.01 8.86
C GLU A 275 5.45 20.26 7.37
N LEU A 276 4.25 20.76 7.06
CA LEU A 276 3.94 21.21 5.70
C LEU A 276 4.83 22.41 5.36
N ALA A 277 5.49 22.35 4.22
CA ALA A 277 6.38 23.39 3.72
C ALA A 277 5.80 24.12 2.51
N ALA A 278 5.12 23.41 1.61
CA ALA A 278 4.55 23.98 0.41
C ALA A 278 3.38 23.16 -0.13
N ILE A 279 2.51 23.82 -0.89
CA ILE A 279 1.46 23.18 -1.69
C ILE A 279 1.55 23.74 -3.11
N GLN A 280 1.65 22.85 -4.09
CA GLN A 280 1.32 23.17 -5.48
C GLN A 280 -0.09 22.63 -5.74
N GLN A 281 -1.01 23.51 -6.12
CA GLN A 281 -2.38 23.17 -6.50
C GLN A 281 -2.58 23.49 -7.98
N THR A 282 -3.04 22.51 -8.73
CA THR A 282 -3.42 22.64 -10.14
C THR A 282 -4.92 22.52 -10.27
N PHE A 283 -5.53 23.40 -11.07
CA PHE A 283 -6.94 23.34 -11.45
C PHE A 283 -7.04 23.24 -12.97
N ALA A 284 -7.85 22.32 -13.47
CA ALA A 284 -8.17 22.24 -14.89
C ALA A 284 -9.03 23.45 -15.30
N ILE A 285 -8.65 24.10 -16.39
CA ILE A 285 -9.41 25.17 -17.04
C ILE A 285 -10.32 24.54 -18.09
N TRP A 286 -11.63 24.74 -17.95
CA TRP A 286 -12.64 24.17 -18.83
C TRP A 286 -13.30 25.23 -19.70
N GLU A 287 -13.56 24.89 -20.95
CA GLU A 287 -14.41 25.63 -21.86
C GLU A 287 -15.89 25.42 -21.54
N GLN A 288 -16.75 26.32 -22.04
CA GLN A 288 -18.20 26.21 -21.86
C GLN A 288 -18.80 24.91 -22.43
N ASP A 289 -18.12 24.30 -23.41
CA ASP A 289 -18.56 23.04 -24.03
C ASP A 289 -18.00 21.78 -23.34
N GLY A 290 -17.32 21.95 -22.20
CA GLY A 290 -16.82 20.85 -21.37
C GLY A 290 -15.46 20.30 -21.83
N ARG A 291 -14.75 20.96 -22.74
CA ARG A 291 -13.36 20.60 -23.08
C ARG A 291 -12.37 21.28 -22.14
N GLN A 292 -11.36 20.54 -21.68
CA GLN A 292 -10.24 21.15 -20.96
C GLN A 292 -9.40 21.95 -21.96
N ASN A 293 -9.12 23.21 -21.63
CA ASN A 293 -8.33 24.14 -22.45
C ASN A 293 -7.05 24.60 -21.74
N GLY A 294 -6.76 24.10 -20.54
CA GLY A 294 -5.52 24.42 -19.87
C GLY A 294 -5.53 24.07 -18.40
N ASP A 295 -4.56 24.61 -17.68
CA ASP A 295 -4.38 24.45 -16.25
C ASP A 295 -3.97 25.78 -15.58
N SER A 296 -4.54 26.04 -14.41
CA SER A 296 -4.09 27.10 -13.49
C SER A 296 -3.31 26.46 -12.34
N ILE A 297 -2.05 26.87 -12.17
CA ILE A 297 -1.12 26.36 -11.17
C ILE A 297 -0.88 27.45 -10.12
N TYR A 298 -1.10 27.10 -8.86
CA TYR A 298 -0.88 27.95 -7.69
C TYR A 298 0.15 27.29 -6.79
N VAL A 299 1.20 28.01 -6.42
CA VAL A 299 2.21 27.54 -5.49
C VAL A 299 2.16 28.37 -4.23
N TYR A 300 1.91 27.71 -3.12
CA TYR A 300 1.90 28.27 -1.78
C TYR A 300 3.10 27.76 -1.00
N GLU A 301 3.76 28.65 -0.27
CA GLU A 301 4.77 28.28 0.72
C GLU A 301 4.29 28.65 2.12
N VAL A 302 4.68 27.84 3.10
CA VAL A 302 4.39 28.14 4.50
C VAL A 302 5.40 29.17 5.00
N THR A 303 4.91 30.35 5.40
CA THR A 303 5.69 31.41 6.04
C THR A 303 5.05 31.76 7.38
N ASP A 304 5.85 31.70 8.47
CA ASP A 304 5.47 31.91 9.87
C ASP A 304 4.18 31.20 10.36
N GLU A 305 3.01 31.67 9.95
CA GLU A 305 1.68 31.18 10.35
C GLU A 305 0.68 31.05 9.17
N ARG A 306 1.11 31.22 7.93
CA ARG A 306 0.21 31.29 6.76
C ARG A 306 0.77 30.56 5.56
N LEU A 307 -0.14 30.17 4.67
CA LEU A 307 0.19 29.78 3.30
C LEU A 307 0.20 31.03 2.43
N GLU A 308 1.37 31.46 1.99
CA GLU A 308 1.54 32.60 1.10
C GLU A 308 1.63 32.12 -0.34
N LEU A 309 0.79 32.71 -1.21
CA LEU A 309 0.85 32.46 -2.65
C LEU A 309 2.12 33.12 -3.21
N ILE A 310 3.10 32.31 -3.59
CA ILE A 310 4.38 32.80 -4.15
C ILE A 310 4.40 32.80 -5.67
N ARG A 311 3.56 31.98 -6.31
CA ARG A 311 3.49 31.87 -7.77
C ARG A 311 2.10 31.49 -8.22
N MET A 312 1.67 32.12 -9.32
CA MET A 312 0.49 31.74 -10.08
C MET A 312 0.85 31.71 -11.56
N GLN A 313 0.42 30.66 -12.25
CA GLN A 313 0.65 30.48 -13.68
C GLN A 313 -0.57 29.85 -14.33
N GLU A 314 -0.96 30.34 -15.50
CA GLU A 314 -1.93 29.67 -16.37
C GLU A 314 -1.20 29.11 -17.59
N ARG A 315 -1.59 27.90 -18.01
CA ARG A 315 -1.07 27.23 -19.20
C ARG A 315 -2.24 26.78 -20.04
N TYR A 316 -2.42 27.40 -21.19
CA TYR A 316 -3.43 26.98 -22.16
C TYR A 316 -2.86 25.92 -23.09
N LEU A 317 -3.70 24.94 -23.44
CA LEU A 317 -3.35 23.97 -24.47
C LEU A 317 -3.25 24.72 -25.81
N PRO A 318 -2.28 24.36 -26.69
CA PRO A 318 -2.23 24.93 -28.02
C PRO A 318 -3.57 24.67 -28.72
N GLU A 319 -4.15 25.70 -29.35
CA GLU A 319 -5.31 25.50 -30.22
C GLU A 319 -4.96 24.39 -31.22
N CYS A 320 -5.69 23.27 -31.18
CA CYS A 320 -5.75 22.34 -32.29
C CYS A 320 -6.37 23.09 -33.47
N ARG A 321 -5.58 23.91 -34.17
CA ARG A 321 -5.95 24.45 -35.46
C ARG A 321 -6.07 23.26 -36.40
N ASN A 322 -7.31 22.94 -36.76
CA ASN A 322 -7.66 21.90 -37.72
C ASN A 322 -6.66 21.89 -38.89
N LEU A 323 -5.97 20.77 -39.07
CA LEU A 323 -5.32 20.39 -40.32
C LEU A 323 -6.36 19.87 -41.30
#